data_AF-A0A4V3KSK0-F1
#
_entry.id   AF-A0A4V3KSK0-F1
#
_cell.length_a   1.000
_cell.length_b   1.000
_cell.length_c   1.000
_cell.angle_alpha   90.00
_cell.angle_beta   90.00
_cell.angle_gamma   90.00
#
_symmetry.space_group_name_H-M   'P 1'
#
loop_
_entity.id
_entity.type
_entity.pdbx_description
1 polymer ?
#
loop_
_entity_poly.entity_id
_entity_poly.type
_entity_poly.pdbx_seq_one_letter_code
_entity_poly.pdbx_strand_id
1 'polypeptide(L)' 'EVERPASVRVKYLDRDGTLQEMEAEGLMATCLQHEIDHLNGVLFIDHISKLKRDMVVKKFRKLAKDKAPGKLVG' A
#
# COMPACT_ATOMS: atom_id res chain seq x y z
N GLU A 1 -10.59 3.12 6.72
CA GLU A 1 -9.79 2.79 7.91
C GLU A 1 -9.45 1.32 7.81
N VAL A 2 -8.16 0.99 7.94
CA VAL A 2 -7.65 -0.39 7.86
C VAL A 2 -7.12 -0.71 9.24
N GLU A 3 -7.63 -1.77 9.87
CA GLU A 3 -7.15 -2.21 11.17
C GLU A 3 -5.75 -2.83 11.02
N ARG A 4 -4.80 -2.34 11.81
CA ARG A 4 -3.41 -2.78 11.82
C ARG A 4 -2.84 -2.75 13.23
N PRO A 5 -1.92 -3.68 13.57
CA PRO A 5 -1.09 -3.58 14.78
C PRO A 5 -0.49 -2.19 14.98
N ALA A 6 -0.58 -1.68 16.20
CA ALA A 6 -0.04 -0.36 16.59
C ALA A 6 1.50 -0.33 16.65
N SER A 7 2.11 -1.50 16.85
CA SER A 7 3.55 -1.72 16.88
C SER A 7 3.91 -3.00 16.12
N VAL A 8 5.09 -3.01 15.49
CA VAL A 8 5.62 -4.17 14.77
C VAL A 8 7.12 -4.30 14.97
N ARG A 9 7.62 -5.53 14.93
CA ARG A 9 9.05 -5.83 14.83
C ARG A 9 9.33 -6.46 13.48
N VAL A 10 10.21 -5.85 12.68
CA VAL A 10 10.50 -6.30 11.32
C VAL A 10 11.98 -6.62 11.16
N LYS A 11 12.27 -7.65 10.36
CA LYS A 11 13.62 -8.00 9.92
C LYS A 11 13.75 -7.71 8.43
N TYR A 12 14.85 -7.08 8.05
CA TYR A 12 15.13 -6.72 6.66
C TYR A 12 16.63 -6.75 6.38
N LEU A 13 17.00 -6.78 5.11
CA LEU A 13 18.38 -6.56 4.70
C LEU A 13 18.55 -5.08 4.37
N ASP A 14 19.62 -4.48 4.87
CA ASP A 14 20.02 -3.15 4.43
C ASP A 14 20.58 -3.17 3.00
N ARG A 15 21.03 -2.01 2.52
CA ARG A 15 21.54 -1.86 1.15
C ARG A 15 22.81 -2.66 0.87
N ASP A 16 23.52 -3.04 1.92
CA ASP A 16 24.75 -3.83 1.85
C ASP A 16 24.48 -5.33 2.06
N GLY A 17 23.20 -5.72 2.22
CA GLY A 17 22.79 -7.12 2.42
C GLY A 17 22.95 -7.61 3.85
N THR A 18 23.19 -6.72 4.82
CA THR A 18 23.32 -7.10 6.23
C THR A 18 21.95 -7.18 6.88
N LEU A 19 21.72 -8.22 7.70
CA LEU A 19 20.47 -8.40 8.42
C LEU A 19 20.32 -7.37 9.53
N GLN A 20 19.20 -6.65 9.50
CA GLN A 20 18.79 -5.68 10.50
C GLN A 20 17.45 -6.09 11.12
N GLU A 21 17.21 -5.63 12.34
CA GLU A 21 15.94 -5.75 13.04
C GLU A 21 15.53 -4.37 13.56
N MET A 22 14.26 -3.99 13.38
CA MET A 22 13.73 -2.73 13.92
C MET A 22 12.37 -2.94 14.57
N GLU A 23 12.15 -2.22 15.65
CA GLU A 23 10.84 -2.04 16.27
C GLU A 23 10.28 -0.69 15.83
N ALA A 24 9.02 -0.67 15.41
CA ALA A 24 8.35 0.51 14.92
C ALA A 24 6.96 0.61 15.54
N GLU A 25 6.52 1.86 15.76
CA GLU A 25 5.23 2.18 16.35
C GLU A 25 4.52 3.30 15.56
N GLY A 26 3.23 3.46 15.78
CA GLY A 26 2.43 4.57 15.24
C GLY A 26 2.48 4.65 13.71
N LEU A 27 2.87 5.81 13.18
CA LEU A 27 2.92 6.03 11.72
C LEU A 27 3.93 5.11 11.04
N MET A 28 5.11 4.91 11.64
CA MET A 28 6.16 4.08 11.05
C MET A 28 5.73 2.61 10.99
N ALA A 29 5.08 2.10 12.04
CA ALA A 29 4.48 0.76 12.03
C ALA A 29 3.45 0.62 10.90
N THR A 30 2.61 1.64 10.71
CA THR A 30 1.58 1.64 9.66
C THR A 30 2.20 1.62 8.26
N CYS A 31 3.21 2.46 8.02
CA CYS A 31 3.91 2.52 6.74
C CYS A 31 4.63 1.20 6.41
N LEU A 32 5.37 0.63 7.37
CA LEU A 32 6.06 -0.65 7.14
C LEU A 32 5.08 -1.75 6.78
N GLN A 33 3.97 -1.86 7.50
CA GLN A 33 2.94 -2.86 7.18
C GLN A 33 2.30 -2.62 5.80
N HIS A 34 2.12 -1.36 5.38
CA HIS A 34 1.58 -1.03 4.06
C HIS A 34 2.53 -1.46 2.93
N GLU A 35 3.82 -1.15 3.06
CA GLU A 35 4.80 -1.52 2.04
C GLU A 35 5.03 -3.05 2.00
N ILE A 36 5.03 -3.71 3.17
CA ILE A 36 5.12 -5.18 3.24
C ILE A 36 3.90 -5.84 2.59
N ASP A 37 2.69 -5.31 2.78
CA ASP A 37 1.49 -5.78 2.08
C ASP A 37 1.69 -5.71 0.55
N HIS A 38 2.29 -4.63 0.04
CA HIS A 38 2.59 -4.49 -1.38
C HIS A 38 3.56 -5.54 -1.90
N LEU A 39 4.59 -5.91 -1.13
CA LEU A 39 5.49 -7.01 -1.47
C LEU A 39 4.77 -8.36 -1.55
N ASN A 40 3.67 -8.52 -0.81
CA ASN A 40 2.82 -9.71 -0.81
C ASN A 40 1.65 -9.62 -1.81
N GLY A 41 1.58 -8.56 -2.63
CA GLY A 41 0.48 -8.35 -3.57
C GLY A 41 -0.86 -7.96 -2.92
N VAL A 42 -0.84 -7.56 -1.65
CA VAL A 42 -2.02 -7.11 -0.89
C VAL A 42 -2.13 -5.59 -1.02
N LEU A 43 -3.32 -5.11 -1.35
CA LEU A 43 -3.63 -3.68 -1.42
C LEU A 43 -4.55 -3.27 -0.27
N PHE A 44 -4.58 -1.97 0.06
CA PHE A 44 -5.49 -1.47 1.10
C PHE A 44 -6.97 -1.76 0.79
N ILE A 45 -7.33 -1.87 -0.50
CA ILE A 45 -8.69 -2.20 -0.94
C ILE A 45 -9.08 -3.65 -0.59
N ASP A 46 -8.09 -4.51 -0.30
CA ASP A 46 -8.34 -5.87 0.12
C ASP A 46 -8.87 -5.95 1.54
N HIS A 47 -8.55 -4.94 2.36
CA HIS A 47 -8.93 -4.83 3.76
C HIS A 47 -10.27 -4.11 3.99
N ILE A 48 -10.93 -3.59 2.94
CA ILE A 48 -12.24 -2.92 3.06
C ILE A 48 -13.37 -3.80 2.54
N SER A 49 -14.59 -3.56 3.04
CA SER A 49 -15.78 -4.31 2.62
C SER A 49 -16.00 -4.27 1.12
N LYS A 50 -16.59 -5.34 0.57
CA LYS A 50 -16.86 -5.48 -0.87
C LYS A 50 -17.55 -4.26 -1.48
N LEU A 51 -18.56 -3.72 -0.80
CA LEU A 51 -19.29 -2.54 -1.27
C LEU A 51 -18.40 -1.29 -1.33
N LYS A 52 -17.51 -1.08 -0.34
CA LYS A 52 -16.54 0.03 -0.38
C LYS A 52 -15.50 -0.18 -1.48
N ARG A 53 -15.01 -1.41 -1.67
CA ARG A 53 -14.08 -1.78 -2.74
C ARG A 53 -14.67 -1.43 -4.12
N ASP A 54 -15.90 -1.85 -4.38
CA ASP A 54 -16.57 -1.63 -5.67
C ASP A 54 -16.74 -0.12 -5.97
N MET A 55 -17.11 0.67 -4.96
CA MET A 55 -17.18 2.14 -5.10
C MET A 55 -15.84 2.76 -5.44
N VAL A 56 -14.77 2.36 -4.74
CA VAL A 56 -13.40 2.86 -4.97
C VAL A 56 -12.94 2.49 -6.38
N VAL A 57 -13.09 1.23 -6.79
CA VAL A 57 -12.73 0.76 -8.13
C VAL A 57 -13.49 1.52 -9.21
N LYS A 58 -14.80 1.73 -9.04
CA LYS A 58 -15.61 2.53 -9.97
C LYS A 58 -15.09 3.97 -10.10
N LYS A 59 -14.73 4.60 -8.98
CA LYS A 59 -14.15 5.95 -8.97
C LYS A 59 -12.81 6.00 -9.70
N PHE A 60 -11.91 5.05 -9.45
CA PHE A 60 -10.63 4.95 -10.15
C PHE A 60 -10.80 4.73 -11.65
N ARG A 61 -11.71 3.84 -12.06
CA ARG A 61 -12.00 3.61 -13.50
C ARG A 61 -12.54 4.86 -14.18
N LYS A 62 -13.35 5.67 -13.48
CA LYS A 62 -13.81 6.97 -13.99
C LYS A 62 -12.63 7.94 -14.15
N LEU A 63 -11.81 8.12 -13.11
CA LEU A 63 -10.64 8.99 -13.14
C LEU A 63 -9.64 8.60 -14.23
N ALA A 64 -9.43 7.30 -14.47
CA ALA A 64 -8.57 6.81 -15.53
C ALA A 64 -9.12 7.11 -16.94
N LYS A 65 -10.45 7.09 -17.12
CA LYS A 65 -11.10 7.50 -18.38
C LYS A 65 -11.05 9.01 -18.60
N ASP A 66 -11.21 9.78 -17.53
CA ASP A 66 -11.18 11.25 -17.58
C ASP A 66 -9.76 11.79 -17.83
N LYS A 67 -8.73 11.01 -17.48
CA LYS A 67 -7.34 11.19 -17.96
C LYS A 67 -7.16 10.60 -19.36
N ALA A 68 -7.87 11.12 -20.36
CA ALA A 68 -7.56 10.84 -21.77
C ALA A 68 -6.07 11.19 -22.06
N PRO A 69 -5.38 10.45 -22.94
CA PRO A 69 -3.92 10.49 -23.03
C PRO A 69 -3.44 11.88 -23.42
N GLY A 70 -2.55 12.46 -22.62
CA GLY A 70 -1.70 13.54 -23.11
C GLY A 70 -1.05 13.04 -24.41
N LYS A 71 -1.28 13.77 -25.50
CA LYS A 71 -0.65 13.51 -26.81
C LYS A 71 0.81 13.13 -26.58
N LEU A 72 1.17 11.89 -26.86
CA LEU A 72 2.55 11.56 -27.21
C LEU A 72 2.78 12.23 -28.56
N VAL A 73 3.31 13.46 -28.52
CA VAL A 73 3.94 14.08 -29.68
C VAL A 73 5.35 13.47 -29.74
N GLY A 74 5.57 12.66 -30.76
CA GLY A 74 6.83 12.03 -31.13
C GLY A 74 6.65 11.36 -32.47
#